data_AF-A0A496V3R0-F1
#
_entry.id   AF-A0A496V3R0-F1
#
_cell.length_a   1.000
_cell.length_b   1.000
_cell.length_c   1.000
_cell.angle_alpha   90.00
_cell.angle_beta   90.00
_cell.angle_gamma   90.00
#
_symmetry.space_group_name_H-M   'P 1'
#
loop_
_entity.id
_entity.type
_entity.pdbx_description
1 polymer ?
#
loop_
_entity_poly.entity_id
_entity_poly.type
_entity_poly.pdbx_seq_one_letter_code
_entity_poly.pdbx_strand_id
1 'polypeptide(L)'
;MTQTPYAPPKSLTGDLPSNTEELWNDGKTLVMTHKATLPDRCIKCNQPAEGYRLKRHLVWHSPWLYLLILIQILLYIIVALIVRKRATIEIGLCKKHRRIRKNYILINWLIFLLGLAGLFLGLSLPNMTLLIVSVGLLLVSLIVSLSPAITMVDNNFIDNY
;
A
#
# COMPACT_ATOMS: atom_id res chain seq x y z
N MET A 1 1.13 -5.01 48.29
CA MET A 1 1.31 -4.87 46.82
C MET A 1 0.33 -5.82 46.14
N THR A 2 -0.88 -5.37 45.85
CA THR A 2 -1.95 -6.21 45.27
C THR A 2 -1.74 -6.35 43.77
N GLN A 3 -1.20 -7.48 43.32
CA GLN A 3 -1.23 -7.82 41.89
C GLN A 3 -2.68 -8.16 41.51
N THR A 4 -3.27 -7.35 40.65
CA THR A 4 -4.62 -7.60 40.11
C THR A 4 -4.59 -8.82 39.19
N PRO A 5 -5.46 -9.85 39.38
CA PRO A 5 -5.48 -11.07 38.56
C PRO A 5 -5.71 -10.84 37.06
N TYR A 6 -6.24 -9.68 36.70
CA TYR A 6 -6.55 -9.25 35.33
C TYR A 6 -5.57 -8.20 34.79
N ALA A 7 -4.36 -8.09 35.34
CA ALA A 7 -3.36 -7.21 34.78
C ALA A 7 -3.07 -7.63 33.33
N PRO A 8 -3.32 -6.77 32.32
CA PRO A 8 -2.97 -7.09 30.94
C PRO A 8 -1.46 -7.32 30.88
N PRO A 9 -0.99 -8.28 30.05
CA PRO A 9 0.43 -8.51 29.91
C PRO A 9 1.08 -7.18 29.54
N LYS A 10 2.09 -6.77 30.32
CA LYS A 10 2.85 -5.56 30.04
C LYS A 10 3.40 -5.69 28.63
N SER A 11 2.78 -5.00 27.68
CA SER A 11 3.32 -4.91 26.33
C SER A 11 4.71 -4.29 26.45
N LEU A 12 5.67 -4.75 25.65
CA LEU A 12 7.05 -4.25 25.62
C LEU A 12 7.16 -2.78 25.15
N THR A 13 6.07 -2.01 25.20
CA THR A 13 6.00 -0.58 24.95
C THR A 13 6.16 0.18 26.27
N GLY A 14 7.31 -0.02 26.92
CA GLY A 14 7.80 0.97 27.87
C GLY A 14 8.33 2.16 27.06
N ASP A 15 7.91 3.37 27.44
CA ASP A 15 8.58 4.63 27.12
C ASP A 15 8.27 5.33 25.78
N LEU A 16 7.10 5.12 25.18
CA LEU A 16 6.55 6.11 24.25
C LEU A 16 5.51 6.97 24.98
N PRO A 17 5.54 8.31 24.88
CA PRO A 17 4.43 9.13 25.33
C PRO A 17 3.22 8.79 24.47
N SER A 18 2.43 7.81 24.92
CA SER A 18 1.13 7.53 24.36
C SER A 18 0.23 8.67 24.78
N ASN A 19 0.12 9.70 23.94
CA ASN A 19 -1.11 10.47 23.94
C ASN A 19 -2.19 9.49 23.49
N THR A 20 -2.81 8.78 24.44
CA THR A 20 -3.71 7.63 24.21
C THR A 20 -4.95 8.00 23.39
N GLU A 21 -5.15 9.28 23.11
CA GLU A 21 -6.23 9.81 22.28
C GLU A 21 -5.91 9.77 20.76
N GLU A 22 -4.64 9.62 20.36
CA GLU A 22 -4.26 9.76 18.96
C GLU A 22 -4.21 8.46 18.15
N LEU A 23 -4.03 7.32 18.82
CA LEU A 23 -3.87 6.01 18.20
C LEU A 23 -4.48 4.91 19.08
N TRP A 24 -5.50 4.23 18.56
CA TRP A 24 -6.15 3.13 19.27
C TRP A 24 -6.51 1.99 18.32
N ASN A 25 -6.79 0.82 18.88
CA ASN A 25 -7.28 -0.31 18.13
C ASN A 25 -8.80 -0.42 18.30
N ASP A 26 -9.51 -0.47 17.19
CA ASP A 26 -10.92 -0.83 17.10
C ASP A 26 -11.06 -2.21 16.44
N GLY A 27 -11.01 -3.26 17.28
CA GLY A 27 -11.06 -4.66 16.87
C GLY A 27 -9.85 -5.10 16.05
N LYS A 28 -10.03 -5.19 14.73
CA LYS A 28 -8.94 -5.49 13.77
C LYS A 28 -8.37 -4.19 13.17
N THR A 29 -9.04 -3.05 13.32
CA THR A 29 -8.71 -1.80 12.65
C THR A 29 -7.87 -0.90 13.57
N LEU A 30 -6.70 -0.49 13.08
CA LEU A 30 -5.92 0.55 13.77
C LEU A 30 -6.48 1.92 13.38
N VAL A 31 -7.06 2.62 14.35
CA VAL A 31 -7.62 3.96 14.16
C VAL A 31 -6.64 4.98 14.67
N MET A 32 -6.41 6.03 13.89
CA MET A 32 -5.45 7.07 14.20
C MET A 32 -5.98 8.43 13.79
N THR A 33 -5.60 9.47 14.52
CA THR A 33 -5.83 10.85 14.09
C THR A 33 -4.93 11.21 12.92
N HIS A 34 -5.30 12.25 12.16
CA HIS A 34 -4.56 12.68 10.97
C HIS A 34 -3.09 13.03 11.24
N LYS A 35 -2.77 13.44 12.47
CA LYS A 35 -1.42 13.84 12.90
C LYS A 35 -0.68 12.78 13.71
N ALA A 36 -1.32 11.63 13.98
CA ALA A 36 -0.73 10.59 14.80
C ALA A 36 0.52 10.00 14.13
N THR A 37 1.57 9.83 14.92
CA THR A 37 2.79 9.16 14.47
C THR A 37 2.77 7.70 14.86
N LEU A 38 2.92 6.80 13.89
CA LEU A 38 3.02 5.37 14.20
C LEU A 38 4.33 5.06 14.96
N PRO A 39 4.33 4.07 15.86
CA PRO A 39 5.54 3.61 16.53
C PRO A 39 6.52 2.99 15.53
N ASP A 40 7.79 2.83 15.93
CA ASP A 40 8.85 2.25 15.08
C ASP A 40 8.74 0.72 14.94
N ARG A 41 7.56 0.27 14.50
CA ARG A 41 7.20 -1.14 14.35
C ARG A 41 6.71 -1.39 12.93
N CYS A 42 7.03 -2.57 12.41
CA CYS A 42 6.59 -3.02 11.11
C CYS A 42 5.08 -3.30 11.11
N ILE A 43 4.30 -2.63 10.26
CA ILE A 43 2.84 -2.81 10.21
C ILE A 43 2.41 -4.23 9.82
N LYS A 44 3.27 -5.01 9.17
CA LYS A 44 2.98 -6.39 8.73
C LYS A 44 3.30 -7.47 9.77
N CYS A 45 4.40 -7.33 10.49
CA CYS A 45 4.93 -8.39 11.36
C CYS A 45 5.34 -7.94 12.75
N ASN A 46 5.09 -6.67 13.09
CA ASN A 46 5.39 -6.05 14.38
C ASN A 46 6.87 -6.07 14.83
N GLN A 47 7.79 -6.45 13.94
CA GLN A 47 9.24 -6.38 14.18
C GLN A 47 9.71 -4.92 14.16
N PRO A 48 10.83 -4.57 14.83
CA PRO A 48 11.35 -3.20 14.80
C PRO A 48 11.58 -2.73 13.35
N ALA A 49 11.16 -1.51 13.05
CA ALA A 49 11.31 -0.92 11.72
C ALA A 49 12.71 -0.31 11.50
N GLU A 50 13.52 -0.22 12.56
CA GLU A 50 14.89 0.30 12.55
C GLU A 50 14.95 1.73 11.99
N GLY A 51 14.00 2.57 12.42
CA GLY A 51 13.91 3.98 12.06
C GLY A 51 13.41 4.27 10.65
N TYR A 52 13.08 3.25 9.85
CA TYR A 52 12.59 3.51 8.50
C TYR A 52 11.09 3.77 8.44
N ARG A 53 10.76 4.90 7.84
CA ARG A 53 9.40 5.36 7.60
C ARG A 53 9.10 5.45 6.11
N LEU A 54 8.10 4.72 5.65
CA LEU A 54 7.57 4.84 4.30
C LEU A 54 6.40 5.83 4.33
N LYS A 55 6.60 6.97 3.67
CA LYS A 55 5.57 8.00 3.48
C LYS A 55 4.51 7.53 2.49
N ARG A 56 3.24 7.56 2.89
CA ARG A 56 2.09 7.28 2.04
C ARG A 56 1.05 8.40 2.15
N HIS A 57 0.56 8.84 0.99
CA HIS A 57 -0.51 9.80 0.88
C HIS A 57 -1.82 9.03 0.71
N LEU A 58 -2.64 9.01 1.74
CA LEU A 58 -4.01 8.53 1.67
C LEU A 58 -4.89 9.68 1.20
N VAL A 59 -5.66 9.44 0.14
CA VAL A 59 -6.61 10.41 -0.40
C VAL A 59 -8.00 9.81 -0.26
N TRP A 60 -8.90 10.56 0.37
CA TRP A 60 -10.29 10.18 0.52
C TRP A 60 -11.17 11.27 -0.10
N HIS A 61 -12.18 10.87 -0.85
CA HIS A 61 -13.29 11.73 -1.23
C HIS A 61 -14.59 10.96 -1.02
N SER A 62 -15.69 11.69 -0.87
CA SER A 62 -16.97 11.05 -0.59
C SER A 62 -17.47 10.25 -1.80
N PRO A 63 -18.00 9.02 -1.64
CA PRO A 63 -18.47 8.20 -2.76
C PRO A 63 -19.62 8.84 -3.55
N TRP A 64 -20.47 9.66 -2.91
CA TRP A 64 -21.61 10.30 -3.59
C TRP A 64 -21.17 11.24 -4.74
N LEU A 65 -19.92 11.73 -4.71
CA LEU A 65 -19.38 12.58 -5.78
C LEU A 65 -19.31 11.88 -7.14
N TYR A 66 -19.28 10.54 -7.17
CA TYR A 66 -19.31 9.81 -8.43
C TYR A 66 -20.59 10.05 -9.23
N LEU A 67 -21.71 10.43 -8.60
CA LEU A 67 -22.95 10.77 -9.31
C LEU A 67 -22.77 11.98 -10.24
N LEU A 68 -21.85 12.89 -9.93
CA LEU A 68 -21.58 14.07 -10.76
C LEU A 68 -20.97 13.70 -12.12
N ILE A 69 -20.38 12.51 -12.24
CA ILE A 69 -19.80 12.05 -13.51
C ILE A 69 -20.87 11.84 -14.59
N LEU A 70 -22.09 11.49 -14.19
CA LEU A 70 -23.23 11.27 -15.08
C LEU A 70 -23.76 12.58 -15.67
N ILE A 71 -23.55 13.69 -14.97
CA ILE A 71 -23.96 15.02 -15.43
C ILE A 71 -22.86 15.61 -16.30
N GLN A 72 -21.66 15.75 -15.77
CA GLN A 72 -20.53 16.32 -16.50
C GLN A 72 -19.20 15.97 -15.83
N ILE A 73 -18.31 15.33 -16.59
CA ILE A 73 -16.98 14.92 -16.08
C ILE A 73 -16.13 16.11 -15.62
N LEU A 74 -16.25 17.27 -16.27
CA LEU A 74 -15.49 18.46 -15.91
C LEU A 74 -15.91 19.00 -14.54
N LEU A 75 -17.22 19.00 -14.25
CA LEU A 75 -17.75 19.44 -12.96
C LEU A 75 -17.31 18.47 -11.85
N TYR A 76 -17.35 17.16 -12.11
CA TYR A 76 -16.81 16.15 -11.20
C TYR A 76 -15.34 16.42 -10.84
N ILE A 77 -14.47 16.67 -11.82
CA ILE A 77 -13.04 16.92 -11.58
C ILE A 77 -12.86 18.13 -10.66
N ILE A 78 -13.55 19.24 -10.91
CA ILE A 78 -13.45 20.46 -10.10
C ILE A 78 -13.88 20.18 -8.66
N VAL A 79 -15.04 19.55 -8.46
CA VAL A 79 -15.55 19.26 -7.11
C VAL A 79 -14.65 18.25 -6.39
N ALA A 80 -14.15 17.22 -7.08
CA ALA A 80 -13.24 16.23 -6.50
C ALA A 80 -11.92 16.87 -6.05
N LEU A 81 -11.39 17.85 -6.79
CA LEU A 81 -10.18 18.59 -6.40
C LEU A 81 -10.38 19.44 -5.14
N ILE A 82 -11.58 19.99 -4.94
CA ILE A 82 -11.94 20.82 -3.78
C ILE A 82 -12.21 19.97 -2.54
N VAL A 83 -12.97 18.88 -2.69
CA VAL A 83 -13.48 18.08 -1.54
C VAL A 83 -12.48 17.03 -1.06
N ARG A 84 -11.49 16.65 -1.89
CA ARG A 84 -10.53 15.61 -1.50
C ARG A 84 -9.83 15.95 -0.19
N LYS A 85 -9.91 15.00 0.75
CA LYS A 85 -9.11 15.03 1.98
C LYS A 85 -7.85 14.23 1.76
N ARG A 86 -6.72 14.77 2.21
CA ARG A 86 -5.40 14.13 2.07
C ARG A 86 -4.82 13.90 3.45
N ALA A 87 -4.38 12.69 3.74
CA ALA A 87 -3.65 12.34 4.95
C ALA A 87 -2.29 11.76 4.57
N THR A 88 -1.23 12.23 5.23
CA THR A 88 0.13 11.75 5.00
C THR A 88 0.54 10.91 6.19
N ILE A 89 0.67 9.61 5.98
CA ILE A 89 1.02 8.65 7.04
C ILE A 89 2.43 8.13 6.82
N GLU A 90 3.14 7.93 7.93
CA GLU A 90 4.48 7.37 7.96
C GLU A 90 4.45 5.97 8.56
N ILE A 91 4.54 4.95 7.70
CA ILE A 91 4.45 3.56 8.14
C ILE A 91 5.84 2.92 8.31
N GLY A 92 6.05 2.28 9.46
CA GLY A 92 7.26 1.50 9.75
C GLY A 92 7.29 0.18 8.99
N LEU A 93 8.45 -0.17 8.43
CA LEU A 93 8.69 -1.44 7.72
C LEU A 93 10.06 -2.03 8.05
N CYS A 94 10.07 -3.28 8.49
CA CYS A 94 11.31 -4.02 8.75
C CYS A 94 12.10 -4.30 7.46
N LYS A 95 13.39 -4.61 7.61
CA LYS A 95 14.31 -4.91 6.49
C LYS A 95 13.79 -6.02 5.56
N LYS A 96 13.20 -7.08 6.12
CA LYS A 96 12.65 -8.22 5.35
C LYS A 96 11.55 -7.77 4.39
N HIS A 97 10.50 -7.12 4.89
CA HIS A 97 9.38 -6.66 4.06
C HIS A 97 9.80 -5.57 3.08
N ARG A 98 10.76 -4.71 3.47
CA ARG A 98 11.34 -3.73 2.54
C ARG A 98 12.06 -4.40 1.38
N ARG A 99 12.87 -5.44 1.66
CA ARG A 99 13.62 -6.17 0.63
C ARG A 99 12.70 -6.94 -0.30
N ILE A 100 11.69 -7.61 0.25
CA ILE A 100 10.66 -8.30 -0.55
C ILE A 100 10.02 -7.32 -1.54
N ARG A 101 9.54 -6.16 -1.07
CA ARG A 101 8.97 -5.13 -1.96
C ARG A 101 9.95 -4.64 -3.02
N LYS A 102 11.20 -4.34 -2.64
CA LYS A 102 12.21 -3.88 -3.60
C LYS A 102 12.48 -4.94 -4.68
N ASN A 103 12.63 -6.19 -4.27
CA ASN A 103 12.86 -7.30 -5.20
C ASN A 103 11.68 -7.46 -6.16
N TYR A 104 10.44 -7.38 -5.68
CA TYR A 104 9.27 -7.43 -6.56
C TYR A 104 9.24 -6.29 -7.58
N ILE A 105 9.50 -5.05 -7.15
CA ILE A 105 9.58 -3.90 -8.06
C ILE A 105 10.69 -4.13 -9.11
N LEU A 106 11.86 -4.60 -8.68
CA LEU A 106 12.99 -4.87 -9.57
C LEU A 106 12.66 -5.97 -10.59
N ILE A 107 12.14 -7.12 -10.14
CA ILE A 107 11.77 -8.24 -11.01
C ILE A 107 10.71 -7.79 -12.02
N ASN A 108 9.70 -7.05 -11.59
CA ASN A 108 8.65 -6.56 -12.48
C ASN A 108 9.20 -5.57 -13.52
N TRP A 109 10.11 -4.67 -13.12
CA TRP A 109 10.82 -3.80 -14.07
C TRP A 109 11.65 -4.58 -15.07
N LEU A 110 12.34 -5.64 -14.64
CA LEU A 110 13.12 -6.50 -15.55
C LEU A 110 12.22 -7.21 -16.56
N ILE A 111 11.08 -7.77 -16.12
CA ILE A 111 10.10 -8.43 -17.01
C ILE A 111 9.53 -7.42 -18.00
N PHE A 112 9.18 -6.22 -17.55
CA PHE A 112 8.66 -5.16 -18.40
C PHE A 112 9.68 -4.73 -19.47
N LEU A 113 10.93 -4.46 -19.06
CA LEU A 113 11.99 -4.08 -19.98
C LEU A 113 12.34 -5.20 -20.98
N LEU A 114 12.32 -6.46 -20.52
CA LEU A 114 12.53 -7.61 -21.38
C LEU A 114 11.41 -7.77 -22.41
N GLY A 115 10.15 -7.63 -21.99
CA GLY A 115 8.99 -7.64 -22.89
C GLY A 115 9.03 -6.49 -23.89
N LEU A 116 9.46 -5.30 -23.46
CA LEU A 116 9.61 -4.14 -24.34
C LEU A 116 10.72 -4.34 -25.37
N ALA A 117 11.90 -4.82 -24.94
CA ALA A 117 13.00 -5.12 -25.84
C ALA A 117 12.63 -6.23 -26.85
N GLY A 118 11.94 -7.28 -26.38
CA GLY A 118 11.42 -8.34 -27.24
C GLY A 118 10.43 -7.83 -28.28
N LEU A 119 9.59 -6.85 -27.92
CA LEU A 119 8.64 -6.22 -28.85
C LEU A 119 9.37 -5.45 -29.95
N PHE A 120 10.38 -4.65 -29.60
CA PHE A 120 11.19 -3.91 -30.59
C PHE A 120 11.92 -4.84 -31.57
N LEU A 121 12.50 -5.93 -31.06
CA LEU A 121 13.19 -6.92 -31.90
C LEU A 121 12.19 -7.72 -32.76
N GLY A 122 11.02 -8.06 -32.20
CA GLY A 122 9.96 -8.78 -32.90
C GLY A 122 9.33 -7.98 -34.04
N LEU A 123 9.35 -6.65 -33.99
CA LEU A 123 8.93 -5.80 -35.11
C LEU A 123 9.96 -5.76 -36.24
N SER A 124 11.23 -6.02 -35.94
CA SER A 124 12.33 -5.97 -36.91
C SER A 124 12.56 -7.32 -37.61
N LEU A 125 12.11 -8.42 -37.01
CA LEU A 125 12.28 -9.78 -37.50
C LEU A 125 10.93 -10.36 -37.96
N PRO A 126 10.85 -11.19 -39.01
CA PRO A 126 9.61 -11.81 -39.49
C PRO A 126 9.07 -12.93 -38.56
N ASN A 127 9.44 -12.92 -37.27
CA ASN A 127 9.12 -13.96 -36.31
C ASN A 127 7.89 -13.58 -35.47
N MET A 128 6.71 -14.01 -35.91
CA MET A 128 5.43 -13.75 -35.22
C MET A 128 5.39 -14.29 -33.78
N THR A 129 6.14 -15.36 -33.49
CA THR A 129 6.23 -15.96 -32.16
C THR A 129 6.85 -15.00 -31.13
N LEU A 130 7.90 -14.27 -31.51
CA LEU A 130 8.56 -13.30 -30.62
C LEU A 130 7.62 -12.15 -30.27
N LEU A 131 6.80 -11.68 -31.21
CA LEU A 131 5.81 -10.64 -30.96
C LEU A 131 4.75 -11.09 -29.95
N ILE A 132 4.18 -12.29 -30.13
CA ILE A 132 3.15 -12.83 -29.23
C ILE A 132 3.70 -13.01 -27.81
N VAL A 133 4.91 -13.57 -27.67
CA VAL A 133 5.55 -13.77 -26.36
C VAL A 133 5.83 -12.43 -25.67
N SER A 134 6.29 -11.43 -26.43
CA SER A 134 6.61 -10.10 -25.90
C SER A 134 5.36 -9.37 -25.41
N VAL A 135 4.26 -9.43 -26.17
CA VAL A 135 2.96 -8.89 -25.75
C VAL A 135 2.45 -9.61 -24.50
N GLY A 136 2.55 -10.95 -24.47
CA GLY A 136 2.17 -11.74 -23.30
C GLY A 136 2.94 -11.35 -22.04
N LEU A 137 4.26 -11.17 -22.14
CA LEU A 137 5.11 -10.72 -21.03
C LEU A 137 4.71 -9.33 -20.50
N LEU A 138 4.40 -8.39 -21.40
CA LEU A 138 3.93 -7.06 -21.02
C LEU A 138 2.59 -7.10 -20.30
N LEU A 139 1.65 -7.94 -20.77
CA LEU A 139 0.36 -8.13 -20.12
C LEU A 139 0.52 -8.74 -18.72
N VAL A 140 1.38 -9.76 -18.58
CA VAL A 140 1.68 -10.38 -17.28
C VAL A 140 2.28 -9.35 -16.33
N SER A 141 3.25 -8.54 -16.78
CA SER A 141 3.83 -7.47 -15.95
C SER A 141 2.77 -6.45 -15.51
N LEU A 142 1.82 -6.09 -16.38
CA LEU A 142 0.75 -5.16 -16.06
C LEU A 142 -0.22 -5.74 -15.02
N ILE A 143 -0.60 -7.00 -15.17
CA ILE A 143 -1.46 -7.71 -14.20
C ILE A 143 -0.75 -7.83 -12.84
N VAL A 144 0.52 -8.23 -12.83
CA VAL A 144 1.32 -8.36 -11.61
C VAL A 144 1.48 -7.00 -10.92
N SER A 145 1.66 -5.91 -11.67
CA SER A 145 1.75 -4.54 -11.14
C SER A 145 0.50 -4.10 -10.38
N LEU A 146 -0.67 -4.57 -10.82
CA LEU A 146 -1.95 -4.29 -10.19
C LEU A 146 -2.23 -5.20 -8.99
N SER A 147 -1.49 -6.31 -8.86
CA SER A 147 -1.76 -7.29 -7.80
C SER A 147 -1.52 -6.69 -6.40
N PRO A 148 -2.46 -6.88 -5.46
CA PRO A 148 -2.38 -6.29 -4.13
C PRO A 148 -1.21 -6.80 -3.28
N ALA A 149 -0.61 -7.93 -3.71
CA ALA A 149 0.68 -8.41 -3.23
C ALA A 149 1.78 -7.33 -3.30
N ILE A 150 1.69 -6.40 -4.26
CA ILE A 150 2.61 -5.25 -4.41
C ILE A 150 2.16 -4.04 -3.57
N THR A 151 0.85 -3.82 -3.41
CA THR A 151 0.32 -2.62 -2.75
C THR A 151 0.36 -2.67 -1.23
N MET A 152 0.86 -3.75 -0.63
CA MET A 152 0.86 -3.98 0.83
C MET A 152 -0.53 -4.02 1.46
N VAL A 153 -1.59 -4.08 0.65
CA VAL A 153 -2.94 -4.40 1.15
C VAL A 153 -2.93 -5.90 1.39
N ASP A 154 -3.00 -6.30 2.67
CA ASP A 154 -3.32 -7.69 2.96
C ASP A 154 -4.78 -7.88 2.57
N ASN A 155 -5.05 -8.60 1.48
CA ASN A 155 -6.44 -8.92 1.11
C ASN A 155 -7.13 -9.80 2.16
N ASN A 156 -6.36 -10.58 2.92
CA ASN A 156 -6.87 -11.35 4.07
C ASN A 156 -7.48 -10.47 5.19
N PHE A 157 -7.31 -9.15 5.12
CA PHE A 157 -7.93 -8.21 6.04
C PHE A 157 -9.37 -7.82 5.61
N ILE A 158 -9.72 -7.98 4.34
CA ILE A 158 -11.02 -7.58 3.77
C ILE A 158 -12.00 -8.77 3.72
N ASP A 159 -11.50 -10.01 3.63
CA ASP A 159 -12.31 -11.20 3.35
C ASP A 159 -13.06 -11.79 4.59
N ASN A 160 -13.19 -11.05 5.68
CA ASN A 160 -13.86 -11.50 6.92
C ASN A 160 -15.01 -10.57 7.37
N TYR A 161 -15.69 -9.94 6.42
CA TYR A 161 -16.96 -9.24 6.62
C TYR A 161 -18.01 -9.76 5.64
#